data_AF-A0A2I0NBS5-F1
#
_entry.id   AF-A0A2I0NBS5-F1
#
_cell.length_a   1.000
_cell.length_b   1.000
_cell.length_c   1.000
_cell.angle_alpha   90.00
_cell.angle_beta   90.00
_cell.angle_gamma   90.00
#
_symmetry.space_group_name_H-M   'P 1'
#
loop_
_entity.id
_entity.type
_entity.pdbx_description
1 polymer ?
#
loop_
_entity_poly.entity_id
_entity_poly.type
_entity_poly.pdbx_seq_one_letter_code
_entity_poly.pdbx_strand_id
1 'polypeptide(L)'
;MQDFVVLIMDTGKTVIHMAFYILLPIMVVMMALMRFLERNHVLYYTARFLSPLLFWFGLPGIGAFAMLQISLISFAAPLSTLAMVDQDKVIENKRIAATLAMVFTMSQANSIFPLLVVGLNLWVTLATSIGGGLLAAAATYYFFTRGEPHKKQDKLSSEKPFQEGERPGNMQALLKGGQEGVEMSLRSIPMWMLAMLVVNLLK
;
A
#
# COMPACT_ATOMS: atom_id res chain seq x y z
N MET A 1 -31.96 14.45 18.59
CA MET A 1 -31.22 15.52 17.86
C MET A 1 -29.98 15.96 18.64
N GLN A 2 -30.12 16.39 19.90
CA GLN A 2 -28.95 16.74 20.74
C GLN A 2 -28.00 15.56 20.96
N ASP A 3 -28.51 14.35 21.19
CA ASP A 3 -27.68 13.15 21.38
C ASP A 3 -26.84 12.82 20.13
N PHE A 4 -27.38 13.05 18.94
CA PHE A 4 -26.67 12.83 17.67
C PHE A 4 -25.54 13.85 17.47
N VAL A 5 -25.77 15.12 17.84
CA VAL A 5 -24.73 16.15 17.78
C VAL A 5 -23.63 15.89 18.81
N VAL A 6 -23.99 15.44 20.01
CA VAL A 6 -23.02 15.02 21.04
C VAL A 6 -22.22 13.80 20.58
N LEU A 7 -22.87 12.82 19.95
CA LEU A 7 -22.22 11.64 19.39
C LEU A 7 -21.21 11.99 18.30
N ILE A 8 -21.58 12.90 17.38
CA ILE A 8 -20.67 13.43 16.35
C ILE A 8 -19.48 14.12 17.01
N MET A 9 -19.73 14.95 18.03
CA MET A 9 -18.68 15.72 18.69
C MET A 9 -17.69 14.82 19.45
N ASP A 10 -18.21 13.79 20.12
CA ASP A 10 -17.39 12.81 20.84
C ASP A 10 -16.56 11.95 19.88
N THR A 11 -17.22 11.42 18.85
CA THR A 11 -16.57 10.68 17.76
C THR A 11 -15.49 11.52 17.08
N GLY A 12 -15.79 12.80 16.81
CA GLY A 12 -14.86 13.75 16.21
C GLY A 12 -13.62 13.99 17.07
N LYS A 13 -13.77 14.13 18.40
CA LYS A 13 -12.63 14.26 19.32
C LYS A 13 -11.72 13.04 19.26
N THR A 14 -12.28 11.83 19.30
CA THR A 14 -11.48 10.60 19.22
C THR A 14 -10.75 10.50 17.88
N VAL A 15 -11.43 10.79 16.77
CA VAL A 15 -10.83 10.72 15.43
C VAL A 15 -9.72 11.75 15.26
N ILE A 16 -9.92 12.99 15.72
CA ILE A 16 -8.88 14.03 15.66
C ILE A 16 -7.67 13.62 16.51
N HIS A 17 -7.90 13.09 17.71
CA HIS A 17 -6.82 12.61 18.57
C HIS A 17 -6.00 11.51 17.88
N MET A 18 -6.68 10.49 17.33
CA MET A 18 -6.00 9.39 16.64
C MET A 18 -5.27 9.88 15.37
N ALA A 19 -5.89 10.78 14.59
CA ALA A 19 -5.32 11.27 13.34
C ALA A 19 -4.11 12.17 13.56
N PHE A 20 -4.19 13.18 14.43
CA PHE A 20 -3.11 14.14 14.64
C PHE A 20 -2.03 13.63 15.57
N TYR A 21 -2.40 12.91 16.62
CA TYR A 21 -1.45 12.53 17.67
C TYR A 21 -0.72 11.23 17.35
N ILE A 22 -1.40 10.28 16.70
CA ILE A 22 -0.84 8.95 16.42
C ILE A 22 -0.47 8.82 14.95
N LEU A 23 -1.43 8.96 14.02
CA LEU A 23 -1.19 8.70 12.61
C LEU A 23 -0.23 9.70 11.96
N LEU A 24 -0.47 11.00 12.12
CA LEU A 24 0.27 12.04 11.41
C LEU A 24 1.79 11.92 11.60
N PRO A 25 2.35 11.85 12.81
CA PRO A 25 3.81 11.73 12.97
C PRO A 25 4.36 10.43 12.37
N ILE A 26 3.64 9.31 12.54
CA ILE A 26 4.05 8.02 11.97
C ILE A 26 4.06 8.09 10.45
N MET A 27 3.00 8.59 9.83
CA MET A 27 2.85 8.69 8.38
C MET A 27 3.90 9.62 7.76
N VAL A 28 4.17 10.76 8.39
CA VAL A 28 5.20 11.71 7.91
C VAL A 28 6.58 11.05 7.90
N VAL A 29 6.96 10.39 8.99
CA VAL A 29 8.28 9.74 9.11
C VAL A 29 8.38 8.58 8.13
N MET A 30 7.37 7.71 8.07
CA MET A 30 7.40 6.53 7.21
C MET A 30 7.36 6.88 5.72
N MET A 31 6.60 7.90 5.32
CA MET A 31 6.55 8.35 3.92
C MET A 31 7.83 9.07 3.51
N ALA A 32 8.41 9.91 4.39
CA ALA A 32 9.71 10.51 4.14
C ALA A 32 10.78 9.43 3.96
N LEU A 33 10.80 8.42 4.83
CA LEU A 33 11.71 7.28 4.75
C LEU A 33 11.48 6.48 3.46
N MET A 34 10.23 6.15 3.11
CA MET A 34 9.90 5.48 1.85
C MET A 34 10.47 6.21 0.65
N ARG A 35 10.16 7.51 0.50
CA ARG A 35 10.61 8.29 -0.65
C ARG A 35 12.12 8.39 -0.72
N PHE A 36 12.79 8.41 0.42
CA PHE A 36 14.23 8.30 0.49
C PHE A 36 14.75 6.94 -0.02
N LEU A 37 14.17 5.82 0.42
CA LEU A 37 14.59 4.49 -0.06
C LEU A 37 14.25 4.25 -1.54
N GLU A 38 13.12 4.76 -2.02
CA GLU A 38 12.73 4.71 -3.43
C GLU A 38 13.75 5.46 -4.28
N ARG A 39 14.12 6.67 -3.85
CA ARG A 39 15.10 7.51 -4.54
C ARG A 39 16.47 6.83 -4.64
N ASN A 40 16.86 6.09 -3.62
CA ASN A 40 18.12 5.33 -3.58
C ASN A 40 18.04 3.98 -4.30
N HIS A 41 16.93 3.67 -5.00
CA HIS A 41 16.69 2.40 -5.69
C HIS A 41 16.74 1.16 -4.77
N VAL A 42 16.72 1.32 -3.44
CA VAL A 42 16.78 0.19 -2.49
C VAL A 42 15.55 -0.70 -2.63
N LEU A 43 14.37 -0.10 -2.78
CA LEU A 43 13.13 -0.84 -3.05
C LEU A 43 13.20 -1.59 -4.39
N TYR A 44 13.80 -0.99 -5.42
CA TYR A 44 13.94 -1.62 -6.73
C TYR A 44 14.89 -2.83 -6.68
N TYR A 45 16.04 -2.70 -6.03
CA TYR A 45 16.97 -3.82 -5.87
C TYR A 45 16.35 -4.96 -5.06
N THR A 46 15.64 -4.63 -3.97
CA THR A 46 14.95 -5.62 -3.13
C THR A 46 13.82 -6.30 -3.89
N ALA A 47 13.01 -5.54 -4.63
CA ALA A 47 11.94 -6.08 -5.48
C ALA A 47 12.51 -6.99 -6.58
N ARG A 48 13.61 -6.60 -7.22
CA ARG A 48 14.28 -7.40 -8.25
C ARG A 48 14.81 -8.71 -7.70
N PHE A 49 15.32 -8.70 -6.46
CA PHE A 49 15.75 -9.91 -5.77
C PHE A 49 14.58 -10.83 -5.38
N LEU A 50 13.42 -10.26 -5.00
CA LEU A 50 12.20 -11.01 -4.70
C LEU A 50 11.45 -11.49 -5.95
N SER A 51 11.61 -10.80 -7.08
CA SER A 51 10.96 -11.10 -8.36
C SER A 51 11.03 -12.57 -8.80
N PRO A 52 12.19 -13.27 -8.77
CA PRO A 52 12.25 -14.69 -9.15
C PRO A 52 11.40 -15.60 -8.24
N LEU A 53 11.26 -15.26 -6.96
CA LEU A 53 10.41 -16.02 -6.03
C LEU A 53 8.92 -15.77 -6.31
N LEU A 54 8.56 -14.51 -6.60
CA LEU A 54 7.19 -14.09 -6.88
C LEU A 54 6.70 -14.52 -8.27
N PHE A 55 7.60 -14.71 -9.22
CA PHE A 55 7.28 -15.26 -10.54
C PHE A 55 6.62 -16.64 -10.44
N TRP A 56 7.04 -17.46 -9.48
CA TRP A 56 6.45 -18.77 -9.21
C TRP A 56 4.98 -18.68 -8.74
N PHE A 57 4.60 -17.54 -8.15
CA PHE A 57 3.25 -17.20 -7.73
C PHE A 57 2.45 -16.45 -8.81
N GLY A 58 2.99 -16.28 -10.02
CA GLY A 58 2.30 -15.62 -11.14
C GLY A 58 2.35 -14.08 -11.09
N LEU A 59 3.20 -13.51 -10.24
CA LEU A 59 3.31 -12.06 -10.06
C LEU A 59 4.40 -11.47 -10.97
N PRO A 60 4.14 -10.31 -11.62
CA PRO A 60 5.15 -9.57 -12.36
C PRO A 60 6.15 -8.91 -11.40
N GLY A 61 7.31 -8.47 -11.90
CA GLY A 61 8.30 -7.74 -11.09
C GLY A 61 7.73 -6.47 -10.43
N ILE A 62 6.72 -5.86 -11.05
CA ILE A 62 5.96 -4.73 -10.51
C ILE A 62 5.13 -5.14 -9.28
N GLY A 63 4.63 -6.38 -9.24
CA GLY A 63 3.94 -6.92 -8.08
C GLY A 63 4.85 -7.09 -6.86
N ALA A 64 6.13 -7.43 -7.07
CA ALA A 64 7.12 -7.45 -6.00
C ALA A 64 7.40 -6.05 -5.44
N PHE A 65 7.42 -5.04 -6.31
CA PHE A 65 7.57 -3.65 -5.90
C PHE A 65 6.34 -3.16 -5.12
N ALA A 66 5.13 -3.46 -5.61
CA ALA A 66 3.87 -3.18 -4.93
C ALA A 66 3.83 -3.81 -3.52
N MET A 67 4.20 -5.08 -3.40
CA MET A 67 4.27 -5.80 -2.12
C MET A 67 5.16 -5.09 -1.09
N LEU A 68 6.34 -4.62 -1.51
CA LEU A 68 7.25 -3.87 -0.65
C LEU A 68 6.70 -2.50 -0.25
N GLN A 69 6.07 -1.78 -1.19
CA GLN A 69 5.45 -0.49 -0.90
C GLN A 69 4.29 -0.60 0.11
N ILE A 70 3.46 -1.65 0.02
CA ILE A 70 2.37 -1.89 0.99
C ILE A 70 2.93 -2.22 2.37
N SER A 71 3.96 -3.06 2.40
CA SER A 71 4.60 -3.51 3.65
C SER A 71 5.26 -2.36 4.42
N LEU A 72 5.66 -1.30 3.73
CA LEU A 72 6.32 -0.13 4.34
C LEU A 72 5.36 1.03 4.62
N ILE A 73 4.25 1.16 3.88
CA ILE A 73 3.35 2.32 3.97
C ILE A 73 1.89 1.91 3.78
N SER A 74 1.38 1.88 2.54
CA SER A 74 -0.05 1.82 2.27
C SER A 74 -0.33 1.58 0.78
N PHE A 75 -1.58 1.25 0.45
CA PHE A 75 -2.08 0.96 -0.89
C PHE A 75 -1.98 2.11 -1.89
N ALA A 76 -1.85 3.37 -1.44
CA ALA A 76 -1.85 4.54 -2.34
C ALA A 76 -0.68 4.51 -3.35
N ALA A 77 0.53 4.16 -2.92
CA ALA A 77 1.71 4.11 -3.78
C ALA A 77 1.65 2.97 -4.83
N PRO A 78 1.33 1.71 -4.44
CA PRO A 78 1.15 0.61 -5.39
C PRO A 78 0.01 0.82 -6.38
N LEU A 79 -1.12 1.39 -5.95
CA LEU A 79 -2.27 1.60 -6.84
C LEU A 79 -1.96 2.66 -7.90
N SER A 80 -1.21 3.71 -7.57
CA SER A 80 -0.79 4.70 -8.57
C SER A 80 0.11 4.09 -9.65
N THR A 81 1.02 3.19 -9.27
CA THR A 81 1.90 2.49 -10.21
C THR A 81 1.15 1.43 -11.02
N LEU A 82 0.23 0.68 -10.39
CA LEU A 82 -0.65 -0.28 -11.07
C LEU A 82 -1.60 0.38 -12.07
N ALA A 83 -2.17 1.54 -11.73
CA ALA A 83 -3.08 2.26 -12.63
C ALA A 83 -2.35 2.84 -13.85
N MET A 84 -1.08 3.22 -13.71
CA MET A 84 -0.24 3.60 -14.86
C MET A 84 0.04 2.40 -15.77
N VAL A 85 0.30 1.24 -15.17
CA VAL A 85 0.58 -0.02 -15.87
C VAL A 85 -0.67 -0.59 -16.57
N ASP A 86 -1.86 -0.44 -16.00
CA ASP A 86 -3.12 -0.84 -16.65
C ASP A 86 -3.42 -0.01 -17.91
N GLN A 87 -2.93 1.23 -17.96
CA GLN A 87 -3.01 2.07 -19.17
C GLN A 87 -2.02 1.60 -20.26
N ASP A 88 -0.90 1.00 -19.86
CA ASP A 88 0.07 0.38 -20.77
C ASP A 88 -0.37 -1.05 -21.15
N LYS A 89 -0.94 -1.19 -22.36
CA LYS A 89 -1.48 -2.45 -22.94
C LYS A 89 -0.45 -3.59 -23.15
N VAL A 90 0.76 -3.45 -22.61
CA VAL A 90 1.89 -4.38 -22.77
C VAL A 90 1.84 -5.49 -21.72
N ILE A 91 1.25 -5.25 -20.54
CA ILE A 91 1.20 -6.23 -19.44
C ILE A 91 -0.08 -7.07 -19.51
N GLU A 92 0.05 -8.38 -19.30
CA GLU A 92 -1.10 -9.29 -19.27
C GLU A 92 -2.08 -8.91 -18.15
N ASN A 93 -3.35 -8.68 -18.48
CA ASN A 93 -4.44 -8.38 -17.52
C ASN A 93 -4.50 -9.36 -16.35
N LYS A 94 -4.09 -10.62 -16.56
CA LYS A 94 -3.99 -11.65 -15.52
C LYS A 94 -3.06 -11.27 -14.37
N ARG A 95 -1.91 -10.70 -14.71
CA ARG A 95 -0.85 -10.35 -13.76
C ARG A 95 -1.18 -9.07 -13.00
N ILE A 96 -1.90 -8.15 -13.65
CA ILE A 96 -2.48 -6.97 -13.00
C ILE A 96 -3.52 -7.41 -11.98
N ALA A 97 -4.44 -8.32 -12.36
CA ALA A 97 -5.46 -8.85 -11.45
C ALA A 97 -4.85 -9.61 -10.25
N ALA A 98 -3.82 -10.44 -10.47
CA ALA A 98 -3.12 -11.14 -9.39
C ALA A 98 -2.40 -10.16 -8.44
N THR A 99 -1.80 -9.10 -8.97
CA THR A 99 -1.17 -8.06 -8.16
C THR A 99 -2.21 -7.25 -7.38
N LEU A 100 -3.35 -6.92 -7.98
CA LEU A 100 -4.45 -6.24 -7.31
C LEU A 100 -5.05 -7.08 -6.17
N ALA A 101 -5.21 -8.39 -6.39
CA ALA A 101 -5.67 -9.32 -5.36
C ALA A 101 -4.68 -9.43 -4.19
N MET A 102 -3.38 -9.47 -4.48
CA MET A 102 -2.34 -9.37 -3.45
C MET A 102 -2.45 -8.06 -2.69
N VAL A 103 -2.55 -6.93 -3.41
CA VAL A 103 -2.64 -5.61 -2.80
C VAL A 103 -3.80 -5.57 -1.81
N PHE A 104 -5.00 -6.00 -2.21
CA PHE A 104 -6.15 -5.97 -1.30
C PHE A 104 -6.08 -6.90 -0.10
N THR A 105 -5.28 -7.97 -0.16
CA THR A 105 -5.18 -8.96 0.93
C THR A 105 -4.03 -8.67 1.88
N MET A 106 -3.04 -7.89 1.48
CA MET A 106 -1.95 -7.47 2.35
C MET A 106 -2.38 -6.40 3.35
N SER A 107 -1.91 -6.52 4.58
CA SER A 107 -2.09 -5.51 5.60
C SER A 107 -1.16 -4.32 5.38
N GLN A 108 -1.71 -3.11 5.49
CA GLN A 108 -1.01 -1.85 5.25
C GLN A 108 -0.20 -1.43 6.48
N ALA A 109 1.05 -1.01 6.26
CA ALA A 109 1.90 -0.53 7.34
C ALA A 109 1.30 0.67 8.10
N ASN A 110 0.59 1.57 7.41
CA ASN A 110 -0.08 2.75 7.96
C ASN A 110 -1.06 2.42 9.11
N SER A 111 -1.61 1.21 9.09
CA SER A 111 -2.60 0.74 10.06
C SER A 111 -1.93 -0.20 11.07
N ILE A 112 -0.89 -0.92 10.66
CA ILE A 112 -0.11 -1.80 11.54
C ILE A 112 0.66 -0.97 12.57
N PHE A 113 1.36 0.11 12.18
CA PHE A 113 2.24 0.86 13.08
C PHE A 113 1.53 1.46 14.30
N PRO A 114 0.35 2.11 14.17
CA PRO A 114 -0.44 2.53 15.33
C PRO A 114 -0.83 1.35 16.24
N LEU A 115 -1.15 0.19 15.65
CA LEU A 115 -1.55 -1.01 16.37
C LEU A 115 -0.37 -1.73 17.07
N LEU A 116 0.87 -1.51 16.64
CA LEU A 116 2.06 -2.02 17.33
C LEU A 116 2.15 -1.48 18.76
N VAL A 117 1.79 -0.21 18.96
CA VAL A 117 1.77 0.41 20.30
C VAL A 117 0.72 -0.25 21.21
N VAL A 118 -0.32 -0.84 20.62
CA VAL A 118 -1.39 -1.56 21.31
C VAL A 118 -1.04 -3.05 21.53
N GLY A 119 0.21 -3.46 21.23
CA GLY A 119 0.72 -4.80 21.48
C GLY A 119 0.64 -5.77 20.29
N LEU A 120 0.36 -5.28 19.08
CA LEU A 120 0.36 -6.09 17.88
C LEU A 120 1.79 -6.61 17.59
N ASN A 121 1.92 -7.92 17.35
CA ASN A 121 3.21 -8.49 16.97
C ASN A 121 3.49 -8.22 15.48
N LEU A 122 4.50 -7.39 15.22
CA LEU A 122 4.91 -7.00 13.86
C LEU A 122 5.25 -8.21 13.00
N TRP A 123 6.02 -9.16 13.55
CA TRP A 123 6.52 -10.30 12.79
C TRP A 123 5.40 -11.24 12.35
N VAL A 124 4.46 -11.51 13.25
CA VAL A 124 3.30 -12.37 12.95
C VAL A 124 2.41 -11.70 11.90
N THR A 125 2.09 -10.41 12.09
CA THR A 125 1.24 -9.66 11.15
C THR A 125 1.87 -9.57 9.77
N LEU A 126 3.18 -9.32 9.70
CA LEU A 126 3.90 -9.23 8.43
C LEU A 126 3.95 -10.61 7.75
N ALA A 127 4.23 -11.69 8.49
CA ALA A 127 4.25 -13.04 7.95
C ALA A 127 2.87 -13.48 7.42
N THR A 128 1.79 -13.21 8.17
CA THR A 128 0.43 -13.53 7.74
C THR A 128 -0.02 -12.65 6.57
N SER A 129 0.39 -11.38 6.53
CA SER A 129 0.11 -10.45 5.44
C SER A 129 0.77 -10.90 4.14
N ILE A 130 2.06 -11.24 4.20
CA ILE A 130 2.82 -11.74 3.06
C ILE A 130 2.26 -13.09 2.59
N GLY A 131 2.01 -14.02 3.53
CA GLY A 131 1.43 -15.32 3.23
C GLY A 131 0.05 -15.22 2.58
N GLY A 132 -0.84 -14.40 3.15
CA GLY A 132 -2.17 -14.13 2.60
C GLY A 132 -2.12 -13.46 1.24
N GLY A 133 -1.23 -12.48 1.05
CA GLY A 133 -1.00 -11.79 -0.22
C GLY A 133 -0.54 -12.73 -1.34
N LEU A 134 0.42 -13.61 -1.03
CA LEU A 134 0.93 -14.61 -1.98
C LEU A 134 -0.12 -15.67 -2.32
N LEU A 135 -0.87 -16.15 -1.31
CA LEU A 135 -1.95 -17.11 -1.52
C LEU A 135 -3.08 -16.52 -2.39
N ALA A 136 -3.46 -15.26 -2.14
CA ALA A 136 -4.45 -14.56 -2.94
C ALA A 136 -3.99 -14.37 -4.38
N ALA A 137 -2.74 -13.93 -4.59
CA ALA A 137 -2.16 -13.81 -5.92
C ALA A 137 -2.17 -15.15 -6.67
N ALA A 138 -1.72 -16.23 -6.02
CA ALA A 138 -1.72 -17.57 -6.59
C ALA A 138 -3.14 -18.07 -6.91
N ALA A 139 -4.10 -17.86 -6.00
CA ALA A 139 -5.49 -18.24 -6.25
C ALA A 139 -6.07 -17.49 -7.46
N THR A 140 -5.80 -16.18 -7.58
CA THR A 140 -6.26 -15.38 -8.72
C THR A 140 -5.58 -15.79 -10.03
N TYR A 141 -4.30 -16.12 -9.98
CA TYR A 141 -3.52 -16.54 -11.15
C TYR A 141 -3.88 -17.95 -11.63
N TYR A 142 -4.03 -18.91 -10.72
CA TYR A 142 -4.31 -20.32 -11.09
C TYR A 142 -5.81 -20.62 -11.27
N PHE A 143 -6.68 -20.01 -10.46
CA PHE A 143 -8.10 -20.36 -10.43
C PHE A 143 -8.95 -19.42 -11.31
N PHE A 144 -8.72 -18.11 -11.23
CA PHE A 144 -9.59 -17.11 -11.87
C PHE A 144 -9.21 -16.79 -13.32
N THR A 145 -7.95 -16.96 -13.71
CA THR A 145 -7.45 -16.57 -15.04
C THR A 145 -7.15 -17.75 -15.96
N ARG A 146 -7.72 -18.92 -15.66
CA ARG A 146 -7.56 -20.19 -16.40
C ARG A 146 -8.04 -20.15 -17.86
N GLY A 147 -8.86 -19.16 -18.23
CA GLY A 147 -9.51 -19.05 -19.56
C GLY A 147 -8.94 -18.01 -20.53
N GLU A 148 -7.98 -17.19 -20.15
CA GLU A 148 -7.45 -16.10 -21.01
C GLU A 148 -6.16 -16.53 -21.76
N PRO A 149 -5.95 -16.15 -23.02
CA PRO A 149 -4.80 -16.59 -23.81
C PRO A 149 -3.48 -15.98 -23.30
N HIS A 150 -2.43 -16.82 -23.18
CA HIS A 150 -1.07 -16.39 -22.81
C HIS A 150 -0.44 -15.56 -23.94
N LYS A 151 -0.09 -14.30 -23.66
CA LYS A 151 0.70 -13.48 -24.57
C LYS A 151 2.17 -13.62 -24.15
N LYS A 152 2.91 -14.37 -24.96
CA LYS A 152 4.30 -14.83 -24.78
C LYS A 152 5.37 -13.73 -24.86
N GLN A 153 5.11 -12.53 -24.35
CA GLN A 153 6.10 -11.45 -24.25
C GLN A 153 6.32 -11.02 -22.80
N ASP A 154 6.54 -12.01 -21.95
CA ASP A 154 7.15 -11.79 -20.64
C ASP A 154 8.68 -11.73 -20.83
N LYS A 155 9.13 -10.75 -21.63
CA LYS A 155 10.52 -10.34 -21.50
C LYS A 155 10.57 -9.61 -20.16
N LEU A 156 11.60 -9.98 -19.40
CA LEU A 156 12.21 -9.29 -18.28
C LEU A 156 12.61 -7.85 -18.65
N SER A 157 11.72 -7.11 -19.32
CA SER A 157 11.95 -5.79 -19.87
C SER A 157 11.70 -4.84 -18.73
N SER A 158 12.78 -4.54 -18.00
CA SER A 158 13.18 -3.19 -17.63
C SER A 158 12.04 -2.17 -17.41
N GLU A 159 10.97 -2.51 -16.72
CA GLU A 159 10.02 -1.51 -16.26
C GLU A 159 10.64 -0.91 -15.01
N LYS A 160 11.43 0.14 -15.23
CA LYS A 160 11.70 1.13 -14.20
C LYS A 160 10.31 1.69 -13.84
N PRO A 161 9.74 1.42 -12.65
CA PRO A 161 8.60 2.20 -12.15
C PRO A 161 9.06 3.64 -11.81
N PHE A 162 10.36 3.89 -11.94
CA PHE A 162 11.02 5.13 -11.63
C PHE A 162 10.90 6.07 -12.83
N GLN A 163 10.03 7.08 -12.72
CA GLN A 163 10.16 8.27 -13.54
C GLN A 163 11.58 8.82 -13.36
N GLU A 164 12.39 8.79 -14.41
CA GLU A 164 13.58 9.64 -14.58
C GLU A 164 13.15 11.11 -14.79
N GLY A 165 12.18 11.58 -13.99
CA GLY A 165 11.89 13.01 -13.82
C GLY A 165 12.91 13.60 -12.85
N GLU A 166 13.32 14.84 -13.12
CA GLU A 166 14.35 15.63 -12.44
C GLU A 166 14.65 15.16 -11.01
N ARG A 167 15.86 14.62 -10.82
CA ARG A 167 16.39 14.12 -9.55
C ARG A 167 16.10 15.12 -8.43
N PRO A 168 15.05 14.93 -7.61
CA PRO A 168 14.90 15.77 -6.46
C PRO A 168 16.05 15.40 -5.52
N GLY A 169 16.71 16.41 -4.94
CA GLY A 169 17.76 16.14 -3.95
C GLY A 169 17.21 15.27 -2.81
N ASN A 170 18.07 14.58 -2.06
CA ASN A 170 17.64 13.72 -0.94
C ASN A 170 16.71 14.46 0.03
N MET A 171 16.96 15.76 0.24
CA MET A 171 16.10 16.65 1.02
C MET A 171 14.71 16.85 0.39
N GLN A 172 14.62 17.01 -0.92
CA GLN A 172 13.35 17.20 -1.62
C GLN A 172 12.53 15.90 -1.67
N ALA A 173 13.18 14.72 -1.72
CA ALA A 173 12.51 13.43 -1.57
C ALA A 173 11.92 13.26 -0.16
N LEU A 174 12.69 13.62 0.89
CA LEU A 174 12.21 13.62 2.27
C LEU A 174 11.04 14.59 2.48
N LEU A 175 11.17 15.83 1.98
CA LEU A 175 10.12 16.85 2.08
C LEU A 175 8.84 16.42 1.35
N LYS A 176 8.98 15.87 0.13
CA LYS A 176 7.85 15.35 -0.64
C LYS A 176 7.17 14.17 0.08
N GLY A 177 7.95 13.23 0.62
CA GLY A 177 7.40 12.14 1.42
C GLY A 177 6.69 12.64 2.68
N GLY A 178 7.25 13.63 3.38
CA GLY A 178 6.58 14.25 4.52
C GLY A 178 5.24 14.89 4.14
N GLN A 179 5.18 15.62 3.02
CA GLN A 179 3.93 16.22 2.51
C GLN A 179 2.88 15.16 2.16
N GLU A 180 3.27 14.10 1.46
CA GLU A 180 2.38 12.99 1.14
C GLU A 180 1.87 12.29 2.40
N GLY A 181 2.70 12.16 3.44
CA GLY A 181 2.30 11.64 4.75
C GLY A 181 1.23 12.50 5.44
N VAL A 182 1.39 13.83 5.43
CA VAL A 182 0.39 14.77 5.95
C VAL A 182 -0.91 14.64 5.17
N GLU A 183 -0.83 14.66 3.84
CA GLU A 183 -1.99 14.56 2.97
C GLU A 183 -2.76 13.26 3.21
N MET A 184 -2.04 12.14 3.34
CA MET A 184 -2.65 10.84 3.59
C MET A 184 -3.33 10.76 4.95
N SER A 185 -2.74 11.37 5.98
CA SER A 185 -3.35 11.47 7.31
C SER A 185 -4.65 12.29 7.26
N LEU A 186 -4.63 13.45 6.59
CA LEU A 186 -5.81 14.31 6.46
C LEU A 186 -6.92 13.65 5.64
N ARG A 187 -6.58 12.96 4.55
CA ARG A 187 -7.54 12.20 3.72
C ARG A 187 -8.20 11.04 4.47
N SER A 188 -7.57 10.53 5.53
CA SER A 188 -8.11 9.42 6.33
C SER A 188 -9.16 9.87 7.36
N ILE A 189 -9.13 11.13 7.79
CA ILE A 189 -10.02 11.69 8.83
C ILE A 189 -11.52 11.50 8.49
N PRO A 190 -12.01 11.84 7.29
CA PRO A 190 -13.44 11.72 6.99
C PRO A 190 -13.93 10.28 7.04
N MET A 191 -13.12 9.34 6.54
CA MET A 191 -13.47 7.92 6.53
C MET A 191 -13.52 7.35 7.95
N TRP A 192 -12.60 7.76 8.82
CA TRP A 192 -12.60 7.38 10.24
C TRP A 192 -13.78 7.99 10.99
N MET A 193 -14.13 9.24 10.71
CA MET A 193 -15.30 9.90 11.28
C MET A 193 -16.59 9.15 10.94
N LEU A 194 -16.78 8.79 9.67
CA LEU A 194 -17.94 8.02 9.23
C LEU A 194 -17.95 6.61 9.85
N ALA A 195 -16.81 5.91 9.84
CA ALA A 195 -16.72 4.55 10.39
C ALA A 195 -17.03 4.51 11.89
N MET A 196 -16.44 5.41 12.68
CA MET A 196 -16.69 5.49 14.12
C MET A 196 -18.12 5.92 14.43
N LEU A 197 -18.69 6.82 13.63
CA LEU A 197 -20.08 7.24 13.80
C LEU A 197 -21.05 6.07 13.55
N VAL A 198 -20.79 5.25 12.53
CA VAL A 198 -21.56 4.02 12.29
C VAL A 198 -21.41 3.04 13.45
N VAL A 199 -20.19 2.81 13.94
CA VAL A 199 -19.95 1.92 15.09
C VAL A 199 -20.67 2.39 16.35
N ASN A 200 -20.65 3.70 16.62
CA ASN A 200 -21.34 4.29 17.77
C ASN A 200 -22.86 4.33 17.61
N LEU A 201 -23.40 4.32 16.38
CA LEU A 201 -24.84 4.16 16.11
C LEU A 201 -25.32 2.70 16.28
N LEU A 202 -24.44 1.73 16.07
CA LEU A 202 -24.72 0.29 16.19
C LEU A 202 -24.54 -0.26 17.62
N LYS A 203 -23.91 0.52 18.51
CA LYS A 203 -23.78 0.23 19.94
C LYS A 203 -25.05 0.60 20.69
#